data_AF-A0A4U6TEB1-F1
#
_entry.id   AF-A0A4U6TEB1-F1
#
_cell.length_a   1.000
_cell.length_b   1.000
_cell.length_c   1.000
_cell.angle_alpha   90.00
_cell.angle_beta   90.00
_cell.angle_gamma   90.00
#
_symmetry.space_group_name_H-M   'P 1'
#
loop_
_entity.id
_entity.type
_entity.pdbx_description
1 polymer ?
#
loop_
_entity_poly.entity_id
_entity_poly.type
_entity_poly.pdbx_seq_one_letter_code
_entity_poly.pdbx_strand_id
1 'polypeptide(L)'
;MFLLSYDCVLCHHGVEETLFHLLLGCSFAQECWIHLGIFANLLDEPYDILESFKQQLQVPFFMEIIIIMSWSIWNDWIFKGISQFVQSYLSTFKLVFTQVILRVKEDWKSTMSWLDQIV
;
A
#
# COMPACT_ATOMS: atom_id res chain seq x y z
N MET A 1 3.75 -22.05 19.49
CA MET A 1 3.96 -22.26 18.05
C MET A 1 5.19 -21.46 17.68
N PHE A 2 6.26 -22.11 17.21
CA PHE A 2 7.51 -21.42 16.84
C PHE A 2 7.59 -21.38 15.31
N LEU A 3 7.76 -20.19 14.76
CA LEU A 3 8.05 -20.02 13.34
C LEU A 3 9.52 -20.36 13.07
N LEU A 4 9.82 -20.84 11.86
CA LEU A 4 11.19 -21.14 11.42
C LEU A 4 12.03 -19.88 11.25
N SER A 5 11.39 -18.74 10.94
CA SER A 5 11.98 -17.41 10.92
C SER A 5 10.89 -16.37 11.18
N TYR A 6 11.28 -15.23 11.76
CA TYR A 6 10.46 -14.04 11.90
C TYR A 6 10.87 -12.95 10.88
N ASP A 7 11.74 -13.27 9.94
CA ASP A 7 12.21 -12.31 8.95
C ASP A 7 11.09 -11.91 8.00
N CYS A 8 11.11 -10.63 7.61
CA CYS A 8 10.22 -10.08 6.63
C CYS A 8 10.37 -10.83 5.32
N VAL A 9 9.25 -11.35 4.89
CA VAL A 9 9.18 -12.21 3.73
C VAL A 9 9.13 -11.41 2.41
N LEU A 10 8.78 -10.12 2.52
CA LEU A 10 8.68 -9.18 1.40
C LEU A 10 10.04 -8.60 0.99
N CYS A 11 11.08 -8.71 1.83
CA CYS A 11 12.43 -8.29 1.45
C CYS A 11 13.50 -9.31 1.84
N HIS A 12 14.52 -9.45 1.00
CA HIS A 12 15.60 -10.42 1.20
C HIS A 12 16.70 -9.90 2.13
N HIS A 13 16.36 -9.02 3.09
CA HIS A 13 17.34 -8.37 3.95
C HIS A 13 17.55 -9.06 5.31
N GLY A 14 16.79 -10.13 5.61
CA GLY A 14 16.89 -10.84 6.90
C GLY A 14 16.56 -9.94 8.10
N VAL A 15 15.61 -9.03 7.91
CA VAL A 15 15.14 -8.10 8.95
C VAL A 15 13.85 -8.65 9.54
N GLU A 16 13.70 -8.61 10.86
CA GLU A 16 12.47 -9.05 11.54
C GLU A 16 11.23 -8.32 11.00
N GLU A 17 10.18 -9.09 10.73
CA GLU A 17 8.89 -8.59 10.28
C GLU A 17 8.15 -7.92 11.43
N THR A 18 8.17 -6.58 11.44
CA THR A 18 7.28 -5.77 12.26
C THR A 18 6.17 -5.19 11.39
N LEU A 19 5.06 -4.77 12.00
CA LEU A 19 3.98 -4.09 11.26
C LEU A 19 4.48 -2.86 10.51
N PHE A 20 5.38 -2.08 11.14
CA PHE A 20 6.02 -0.93 10.52
C PHE A 20 6.86 -1.34 9.31
N HIS A 21 7.71 -2.36 9.47
CA HIS A 21 8.56 -2.82 8.37
C HIS A 21 7.71 -3.39 7.22
N LEU A 22 6.70 -4.21 7.51
CA LEU A 22 5.83 -4.81 6.52
C LEU A 22 5.08 -3.76 5.67
N LEU A 23 4.55 -2.71 6.30
CA LEU A 23 3.68 -1.74 5.63
C LEU A 23 4.41 -0.49 5.11
N LEU A 24 5.55 -0.13 5.69
CA LEU A 24 6.25 1.13 5.39
C LEU A 24 7.75 0.93 5.14
N GLY A 25 8.42 0.17 6.01
CA GLY A 25 9.89 0.12 6.04
C GLY A 25 10.56 -0.81 5.03
N CYS A 26 9.87 -1.86 4.60
CA CYS A 26 10.37 -2.85 3.64
C CYS A 26 10.55 -2.21 2.26
N SER A 27 11.59 -2.60 1.53
CA SER A 27 11.87 -2.09 0.17
C SER A 27 10.68 -2.28 -0.77
N PHE A 28 10.01 -3.44 -0.69
CA PHE A 28 8.80 -3.72 -1.46
C PHE A 28 7.66 -2.75 -1.11
N ALA A 29 7.41 -2.53 0.18
CA ALA A 29 6.36 -1.61 0.63
C ALA A 29 6.64 -0.17 0.17
N GLN A 30 7.91 0.28 0.26
CA GLN A 30 8.32 1.59 -0.22
C GLN A 30 8.05 1.75 -1.72
N GLU A 31 8.40 0.76 -2.55
CA GLU A 31 8.08 0.77 -3.98
C GLU A 31 6.57 0.90 -4.23
N CYS A 32 5.75 0.16 -3.47
CA CYS A 32 4.29 0.24 -3.59
C CYS A 32 3.75 1.67 -3.39
N TRP A 33 4.26 2.39 -2.39
CA TRP A 33 3.87 3.78 -2.12
C TRP A 33 4.42 4.75 -3.17
N ILE A 34 5.67 4.55 -3.60
CA ILE A 34 6.30 5.38 -4.65
C ILE A 34 5.50 5.30 -5.97
N HIS A 35 4.94 4.14 -6.30
CA HIS A 35 4.07 3.99 -7.47
C HIS A 35 2.76 4.79 -7.40
N LEU A 36 2.29 5.14 -6.20
CA LEU A 36 1.18 6.08 -6.01
C LEU A 36 1.65 7.54 -5.94
N GLY A 37 2.95 7.81 -6.11
CA GLY A 37 3.55 9.13 -5.92
C GLY A 37 3.67 9.53 -4.44
N ILE A 38 3.64 8.56 -3.52
CA ILE A 38 3.70 8.79 -2.08
C ILE A 38 5.09 8.38 -1.56
N PHE A 39 5.70 9.25 -0.76
CA PHE A 39 7.03 9.04 -0.20
C PHE A 39 6.95 9.06 1.33
N ALA A 40 7.37 7.96 1.96
CA ALA A 40 7.47 7.84 3.42
C ALA A 40 8.85 8.30 3.91
N ASN A 41 8.88 9.14 4.94
CA ASN A 41 10.10 9.40 5.68
C ASN A 41 10.19 8.41 6.86
N LEU A 42 11.02 7.39 6.72
CA LEU A 42 11.12 6.30 7.69
C LEU A 42 11.78 6.69 9.03
N LEU A 43 12.25 7.93 9.15
CA LEU A 43 12.75 8.50 10.40
C LEU A 43 11.62 9.06 11.29
N ASP A 44 10.44 9.28 10.72
CA ASP A 44 9.29 9.83 11.44
C ASP A 44 8.50 8.72 12.14
N GLU A 45 7.72 9.10 13.15
CA GLU A 45 6.81 8.17 13.81
C GLU A 45 5.67 7.74 12.86
N PRO A 46 5.10 6.53 13.03
CA PRO A 46 4.12 5.99 12.08
C PRO A 46 2.91 6.92 11.81
N TYR A 47 2.45 7.64 12.84
CA TYR A 47 1.33 8.58 12.69
C TYR A 47 1.71 9.81 11.85
N ASP A 48 2.93 10.31 11.98
CA ASP A 48 3.41 11.45 11.21
C ASP A 48 3.58 11.07 9.73
N ILE A 49 4.03 9.84 9.46
CA ILE A 49 4.08 9.29 8.09
C ILE A 49 2.67 9.22 7.48
N LEU A 50 1.67 8.73 8.23
CA LEU A 50 0.30 8.65 7.74
C LEU A 50 -0.33 10.03 7.51
N GLU A 51 -0.03 11.02 8.34
CA GLU A 51 -0.47 12.40 8.11
C GLU A 51 0.22 13.00 6.88
N SER A 52 1.50 12.68 6.64
CA SER A 52 2.20 13.04 5.41
C SER A 52 1.55 12.40 4.17
N PHE A 53 1.12 11.14 4.25
CA PHE A 53 0.43 10.47 3.13
C PHE A 53 -0.87 11.18 2.76
N LYS A 54 -1.66 11.58 3.76
CA LYS A 54 -2.86 12.38 3.56
C LYS A 54 -2.55 13.72 2.86
N GLN A 55 -1.49 14.40 3.26
CA GLN A 55 -1.06 15.67 2.65
C GLN A 55 -0.55 15.51 1.21
N GLN A 56 0.05 14.35 0.88
CA GLN A 56 0.51 14.02 -0.47
C GLN A 56 -0.65 13.61 -1.38
N LEU A 57 -1.61 12.85 -0.85
CA LEU A 57 -2.78 12.36 -1.60
C LEU A 57 -3.79 13.46 -1.94
N GLN A 58 -4.02 14.41 -1.03
CA GLN A 58 -4.92 15.57 -1.23
C GLN A 58 -6.35 15.24 -1.71
N VAL A 59 -6.83 14.04 -1.41
CA VAL A 59 -8.19 13.59 -1.76
C VAL A 59 -9.01 13.28 -0.51
N PRO A 60 -10.35 13.47 -0.55
CA PRO A 60 -11.20 13.23 0.61
C PRO A 60 -11.28 11.76 1.05
N PHE A 61 -10.89 10.83 0.17
CA PHE A 61 -10.88 9.37 0.39
C PHE A 61 -9.45 8.81 0.56
N PHE A 62 -8.54 9.63 1.09
CA PHE A 62 -7.14 9.22 1.29
C PHE A 62 -7.01 7.99 2.20
N MET A 63 -7.88 7.87 3.22
CA MET A 63 -7.87 6.71 4.14
C MET A 63 -8.16 5.41 3.39
N GLU A 64 -9.12 5.42 2.48
CA GLU A 64 -9.46 4.26 1.66
C GLU A 64 -8.27 3.84 0.78
N ILE A 65 -7.56 4.80 0.18
CA ILE A 65 -6.33 4.51 -0.59
C ILE A 65 -5.30 3.82 0.31
N ILE A 66 -5.02 4.38 1.49
CA ILE A 66 -4.01 3.86 2.42
C ILE A 66 -4.39 2.45 2.89
N ILE A 67 -5.66 2.25 3.27
CA ILE A 67 -6.16 0.94 3.74
C ILE A 67 -6.09 -0.10 2.63
N ILE A 68 -6.52 0.24 1.42
CA ILE A 68 -6.51 -0.70 0.28
C ILE A 68 -5.07 -1.04 -0.12
N MET A 69 -4.16 -0.06 -0.17
CA MET A 69 -2.76 -0.33 -0.48
C MET A 69 -2.12 -1.21 0.60
N SER A 70 -2.33 -0.90 1.88
CA SER A 70 -1.84 -1.72 3.00
C SER A 70 -2.38 -3.15 2.92
N TRP A 71 -3.66 -3.30 2.57
CA TRP A 71 -4.28 -4.61 2.35
C TRP A 71 -3.68 -5.34 1.15
N SER A 72 -3.42 -4.64 0.04
CA SER A 72 -2.77 -5.22 -1.15
C SER A 72 -1.35 -5.71 -0.84
N ILE A 73 -0.56 -4.92 -0.09
CA ILE A 73 0.79 -5.30 0.37
C ILE A 73 0.72 -6.56 1.24
N TRP A 74 -0.25 -6.63 2.16
CA TRP A 74 -0.41 -7.78 3.06
C TRP A 74 -0.95 -9.04 2.36
N ASN A 75 -1.90 -8.90 1.44
CA ASN A 75 -2.72 -10.01 0.95
C ASN A 75 -2.12 -10.75 -0.25
N ASP A 76 -1.41 -10.07 -1.15
CA ASP A 76 -0.86 -10.73 -2.35
C ASP A 76 0.27 -11.71 -2.04
N TRP A 77 0.92 -11.56 -0.88
CA TRP A 77 2.03 -12.43 -0.48
C TRP A 77 1.60 -13.59 0.41
N ILE A 78 0.79 -13.33 1.45
CA ILE A 78 0.41 -14.37 2.43
C ILE A 78 -0.51 -15.44 1.83
N PHE A 79 -1.41 -15.08 0.93
CA PHE A 79 -2.47 -15.99 0.47
C PHE A 79 -2.26 -16.56 -0.93
N LYS A 80 -1.48 -15.90 -1.79
CA LYS A 80 -1.38 -16.29 -3.21
C LYS A 80 -0.03 -16.86 -3.61
N GLY A 81 1.04 -16.65 -2.81
CA GLY A 81 2.39 -17.12 -3.16
C GLY A 81 2.91 -16.56 -4.49
N ILE A 82 2.33 -15.45 -4.96
CA ILE A 82 2.67 -14.85 -6.25
C ILE A 82 3.95 -14.04 -6.04
N SER A 83 4.93 -14.28 -6.93
CA SER A 83 6.22 -13.61 -6.98
C SER A 83 6.09 -12.09 -6.81
N GLN A 84 7.11 -11.50 -6.18
CA GLN A 84 7.33 -10.07 -5.83
C GLN A 84 7.26 -9.10 -7.02
N PHE A 85 6.25 -9.20 -7.86
CA PHE A 85 6.03 -8.33 -9.00
C PHE A 85 5.10 -7.22 -8.59
N VAL A 86 5.64 -6.00 -8.68
CA VAL A 86 4.91 -4.74 -8.51
C VAL A 86 3.57 -4.72 -9.28
N GLN A 87 3.54 -5.38 -10.44
CA GLN A 87 2.35 -5.47 -11.30
C GLN A 87 1.17 -6.23 -10.67
N SER A 88 1.43 -7.20 -9.78
CA SER A 88 0.37 -7.98 -9.14
C SER A 88 -0.39 -7.15 -8.11
N TYR A 89 0.31 -6.39 -7.25
CA TYR A 89 -0.37 -5.58 -6.25
C TYR A 89 -1.11 -4.41 -6.87
N LEU A 90 -0.58 -3.79 -7.93
CA LEU A 90 -1.31 -2.74 -8.67
C LEU A 90 -2.63 -3.27 -9.25
N SER A 91 -2.63 -4.52 -9.71
CA SER A 91 -3.84 -5.19 -10.21
C SER A 91 -4.85 -5.45 -9.09
N THR A 92 -4.39 -5.94 -7.93
CA THR A 92 -5.23 -6.13 -6.74
C THR A 92 -5.77 -4.81 -6.20
N PHE A 93 -4.92 -3.78 -6.11
CA PHE A 93 -5.29 -2.42 -5.74
C PHE A 93 -6.38 -1.89 -6.68
N LYS A 94 -6.17 -1.94 -8.01
CA LYS A 94 -7.17 -1.53 -9.00
C LYS A 94 -8.50 -2.26 -8.85
N LEU A 95 -8.46 -3.58 -8.66
CA LEU A 95 -9.67 -4.38 -8.49
C LEU A 95 -10.48 -3.93 -7.26
N VAL A 96 -9.82 -3.86 -6.11
CA VAL A 96 -10.47 -3.48 -4.84
C VAL A 96 -10.92 -2.02 -4.89
N PHE A 97 -10.07 -1.14 -5.42
CA PHE A 97 -10.36 0.29 -5.53
C PHE A 97 -11.55 0.56 -6.46
N THR A 98 -11.64 -0.12 -7.60
CA THR A 98 -12.80 -0.02 -8.52
C THR A 98 -14.11 -0.37 -7.80
N GLN A 99 -14.11 -1.38 -6.94
CA GLN A 99 -15.30 -1.74 -6.14
C GLN A 99 -15.65 -0.67 -5.11
N VAL A 100 -14.65 0.02 -4.56
CA VAL A 100 -14.87 1.16 -3.65
C VAL A 100 -15.44 2.36 -4.43
N ILE A 101 -14.90 2.70 -5.61
CA ILE A 101 -15.41 3.78 -6.48
C ILE A 101 -16.92 3.64 -6.74
N LEU A 102 -17.42 2.41 -6.94
CA LEU A 102 -18.84 2.16 -7.18
C LEU A 102 -19.76 2.54 -6.00
N ARG A 103 -19.20 2.70 -4.79
CA ARG A 103 -19.94 2.99 -3.54
C ARG A 103 -19.76 4.43 -3.06
N VAL A 104 -18.95 5.23 -3.74
CA VAL A 104 -18.67 6.62 -3.36
C VAL A 104 -19.64 7.57 -4.06
N LYS A 105 -19.85 8.75 -3.46
CA LYS A 105 -20.69 9.81 -4.04
C LYS A 105 -20.16 10.20 -5.43
N GLU A 106 -21.09 10.45 -6.36
CA GLU A 106 -20.80 10.89 -7.74
C GLU A 106 -19.80 12.05 -7.78
N ASP A 107 -19.96 13.04 -6.88
CA ASP A 107 -19.10 14.22 -6.80
C ASP A 107 -17.60 13.88 -6.64
N TRP A 108 -17.28 12.76 -5.99
CA TRP A 108 -15.90 12.34 -5.72
C TRP A 108 -15.28 11.60 -6.89
N LYS A 109 -16.09 11.04 -7.80
CA LYS A 109 -15.61 10.33 -9.00
C LYS A 109 -14.85 11.25 -9.94
N SER A 110 -15.24 12.53 -10.02
CA SER A 110 -14.55 13.53 -10.85
C SER A 110 -13.11 13.82 -10.39
N THR A 111 -12.84 13.65 -9.08
CA THR A 111 -11.53 13.87 -8.45
C THR A 111 -10.59 12.67 -8.64
N MET A 112 -11.09 11.57 -9.22
CA MET A 112 -10.39 10.28 -9.34
C MET A 112 -9.75 10.04 -10.72
N SER A 113 -9.79 11.00 -11.65
CA SER A 113 -9.32 10.82 -13.03
C SER A 113 -7.83 10.47 -13.17
N TRP A 114 -7.01 10.77 -12.15
CA TRP A 114 -5.60 10.41 -12.10
C TRP A 114 -5.36 8.91 -11.90
N LEU A 115 -6.33 8.18 -11.35
CA LEU A 115 -6.19 6.72 -11.10
C LEU A 115 -6.11 5.91 -12.39
N ASP A 116 -6.74 6.39 -13.48
CA ASP A 116 -6.64 5.79 -14.80
C ASP A 116 -5.19 5.86 -15.36
N GLN A 117 -4.35 6.76 -14.83
CA GLN A 117 -2.97 6.96 -15.25
C GLN A 117 -1.95 6.09 -14.50
N ILE A 118 -2.36 5.35 -13.45
CA ILE A 118 -1.49 4.43 -12.70
C ILE A 118 -1.32 3.09 -13.47
N VAL A 119 -1.45 3.09 -14.80
CA VAL A 119 -1.27 1.93 -15.70
C VAL A 119 0.01 2.08 -16.49
#